data_AF-A0A8C0BEL4-F1
#
_entry.id   AF-A0A8C0BEL4-F1
#
_cell.length_a   1.000
_cell.length_b   1.000
_cell.length_c   1.000
_cell.angle_alpha   90.00
_cell.angle_beta   90.00
_cell.angle_gamma   90.00
#
_symmetry.space_group_name_H-M   'P 1'
#
loop_
_entity.id
_entity.type
_entity.pdbx_description
1 polymer ?
#
loop_
_entity_poly.entity_id
_entity_poly.type
_entity_poly.pdbx_seq_one_letter_code
_entity_poly.pdbx_strand_id
1 'polypeptide(L)'
;LDTARNLSIFSSLCTAPHHLEEINVLDGYFLPNEVDLHQVMVLPKAEWERIQDNLDSTTREAARILAEKKEREEMHLRSKAAVKDWPNTIMGLAQRKLKAKKLREEREEEERKLLDLEEQRFQAAKRKEALDHAKTYLYYQNERVKGLHSALLLAEVLKERDAQVEFKKLKSDVNKKKGEEKEHEHKEAILREEEKAHQCYMNQQALRRDQLEQRSRSWVGGLACVARGRKTRSRIAEFGSSNASGRPRCVPGMLWELMFFCRLTQEHQDKIVYQLAVQMNEALKREDDRLAKDIAKKEAEQEKKRKEKEAKEKAAIESIAEHRATVVRNLASLLFPFLHQAEKQAKKQQEKQADLDYVIQREAIALFKEREFQSYAKQVIESESKTTHHLYPLLKASKDGRGLGHGPFSRGREGINSSFQAQDGAGGQLPCCSCTPAQEVKNMK
;
A
#
# COMPACT_ATOMS: atom_id res chain seq x y z
N LEU A 1 30.23 65.18 29.64
CA LEU A 1 31.20 64.17 29.19
C LEU A 1 31.03 64.04 27.68
N ASP A 2 31.30 65.09 26.94
CA ASP A 2 32.62 65.64 26.56
C ASP A 2 32.84 65.31 25.08
N THR A 3 32.56 66.25 24.18
CA THR A 3 33.43 67.36 23.74
C THR A 3 34.57 66.91 22.83
N ALA A 4 34.46 67.29 21.55
CA ALA A 4 35.50 67.88 20.67
C ALA A 4 35.04 67.72 19.22
N ARG A 5 34.57 68.76 18.52
CA ARG A 5 35.35 69.87 17.90
C ARG A 5 36.36 69.38 16.87
N ASN A 6 36.11 69.74 15.60
CA ASN A 6 37.06 70.24 14.58
C ASN A 6 36.19 70.73 13.40
N LEU A 7 35.89 72.04 13.28
CA LEU A 7 36.62 73.06 12.50
C LEU A 7 36.87 72.61 11.05
N SER A 8 36.03 73.02 10.09
CA SER A 8 36.14 74.27 9.29
C SER A 8 37.41 74.32 8.43
N ILE A 9 37.24 74.33 7.09
CA ILE A 9 37.83 75.31 6.17
C ILE A 9 37.22 75.11 4.75
N PHE A 10 36.47 76.15 4.32
CA PHE A 10 36.31 76.76 3.00
C PHE A 10 36.35 75.93 1.69
N SER A 11 35.22 75.94 0.95
CA SER A 11 35.13 76.64 -0.35
C SER A 11 33.67 76.69 -0.85
N SER A 12 32.91 77.70 -0.41
CA SER A 12 31.63 78.07 -1.00
C SER A 12 31.91 79.15 -2.06
N LEU A 13 31.87 78.78 -3.35
CA LEU A 13 31.78 79.75 -4.43
C LEU A 13 30.30 80.03 -4.69
N CYS A 14 29.80 81.03 -3.98
CA CYS A 14 28.56 81.71 -4.28
C CYS A 14 28.73 82.51 -5.58
N THR A 15 27.95 82.22 -6.62
CA THR A 15 27.70 83.19 -7.69
C THR A 15 26.35 83.82 -7.41
N ALA A 16 26.40 85.05 -6.92
CA ALA A 16 25.25 85.86 -6.53
C ALA A 16 24.30 86.12 -7.73
N PRO A 17 22.97 86.10 -7.55
CA PRO A 17 22.07 86.78 -8.44
C PRO A 17 22.09 88.27 -8.06
N HIS A 18 22.74 89.09 -8.89
CA HIS A 18 22.61 90.54 -8.78
C HIS A 18 21.17 90.93 -9.13
N HIS A 19 20.38 91.12 -8.07
CA HIS A 19 19.16 91.91 -8.07
C HIS A 19 19.56 93.35 -8.39
N LEU A 20 19.54 93.72 -9.67
CA LEU A 20 19.64 95.12 -10.06
C LEU A 20 18.27 95.75 -9.77
N GLU A 21 18.23 96.41 -8.62
CA GLU A 21 17.22 97.37 -8.23
C GLU A 21 16.96 98.35 -9.38
N GLU A 22 15.67 98.58 -9.65
CA GLU A 22 15.21 99.71 -10.45
C GLU A 22 15.68 101.00 -9.78
N ILE A 23 16.79 101.56 -10.26
CA ILE A 23 17.18 102.92 -9.92
C ILE A 23 16.24 103.86 -10.69
N ASN A 24 15.13 104.22 -10.06
CA ASN A 24 14.34 105.40 -10.42
C ASN A 24 15.20 106.65 -10.14
N VAL A 25 16.05 107.04 -11.09
CA VAL A 25 16.64 108.39 -11.11
C VAL A 25 15.57 109.33 -11.64
N LEU A 26 14.83 109.90 -10.70
CA LEU A 26 14.00 111.07 -10.91
C LEU A 26 14.93 112.28 -11.16
N ASP A 27 14.64 112.98 -12.25
CA ASP A 27 14.77 114.43 -12.44
C ASP A 27 16.12 115.11 -12.16
N GLY A 28 16.68 115.70 -13.21
CA GLY A 28 17.92 116.45 -13.17
C GLY A 28 18.33 116.90 -14.55
N TYR A 29 17.55 117.81 -15.15
CA TYR A 29 17.94 118.54 -16.35
C TYR A 29 19.25 119.29 -16.10
N PHE A 30 20.37 118.73 -16.54
CA PHE A 30 21.61 119.46 -16.81
C PHE A 30 21.82 119.48 -18.32
N LEU A 31 21.38 120.56 -18.97
CA LEU A 31 21.82 120.91 -20.31
C LEU A 31 23.21 121.54 -20.20
N PRO A 32 24.27 120.98 -20.81
CA PRO A 32 25.46 121.74 -21.12
C PRO A 32 25.07 122.80 -22.16
N ASN A 33 25.08 124.07 -21.72
CA ASN A 33 24.96 125.23 -22.57
C ASN A 33 26.08 125.24 -23.62
N GLU A 34 25.75 125.79 -24.79
CA GLU A 34 26.65 126.13 -25.90
C GLU A 34 27.17 124.93 -26.71
N VAL A 35 26.26 124.36 -27.51
CA VAL A 35 26.62 123.70 -28.78
C VAL A 35 25.80 124.36 -29.90
N ASP A 36 26.52 124.81 -30.92
CA ASP A 36 26.07 125.56 -32.08
C ASP A 36 24.91 124.87 -32.83
N LEU A 37 23.73 125.50 -32.87
CA LEU A 37 22.52 124.99 -33.55
C LEU A 37 22.72 124.82 -35.08
N HIS A 38 23.81 125.39 -35.63
CA HIS A 38 24.19 125.24 -37.03
C HIS A 38 24.96 123.94 -37.34
N GLN A 39 25.21 123.08 -36.35
CA GLN A 39 25.82 121.74 -36.52
C GLN A 39 24.89 120.57 -36.14
N VAL A 40 23.60 120.84 -35.91
CA VAL A 40 22.62 119.79 -35.60
C VAL A 40 22.01 119.24 -36.90
N MET A 41 22.40 118.03 -37.28
CA MET A 41 21.72 117.29 -38.35
C MET A 41 20.30 116.91 -37.89
N VAL A 42 19.27 117.56 -38.45
CA VAL A 42 17.87 117.18 -38.26
C VAL A 42 17.57 115.95 -39.11
N LEU A 43 17.60 114.77 -38.50
CA LEU A 43 17.23 113.51 -39.13
C LEU A 43 15.69 113.38 -39.21
N PRO A 44 15.09 113.17 -40.40
CA PRO A 44 13.67 112.88 -40.53
C PRO A 44 13.28 111.60 -39.78
N LYS A 45 12.10 111.55 -39.13
CA LYS A 45 11.66 110.39 -38.33
C LYS A 45 11.72 109.06 -39.11
N ALA A 46 11.38 109.08 -40.39
CA ALA A 46 11.46 107.91 -41.26
C ALA A 46 12.91 107.41 -41.47
N GLU A 47 13.89 108.32 -41.53
CA GLU A 47 15.32 107.97 -41.65
C GLU A 47 15.86 107.40 -40.33
N TRP A 48 15.41 107.95 -39.19
CA TRP A 48 15.74 107.42 -37.87
C TRP A 48 15.18 106.01 -37.65
N GLU A 49 13.91 105.78 -37.99
CA GLU A 49 13.27 104.46 -37.92
C GLU A 49 13.93 103.45 -38.87
N ARG A 50 14.36 103.86 -40.07
CA ARG A 50 15.12 102.99 -40.99
C ARG A 50 16.48 102.60 -40.41
N ILE A 51 17.21 103.54 -39.80
CA ILE A 51 18.50 103.25 -39.16
C ILE A 51 18.29 102.31 -37.97
N GLN A 52 17.26 102.56 -37.16
CA GLN A 52 16.92 101.73 -36.02
C GLN A 52 16.47 100.31 -36.45
N ASP A 53 15.61 100.18 -37.47
CA ASP A 53 15.16 98.89 -38.00
C ASP A 53 16.30 98.08 -38.66
N ASN A 54 17.30 98.74 -39.26
CA ASN A 54 18.50 98.05 -39.77
C ASN A 54 19.42 97.58 -38.63
N LEU A 55 19.57 98.36 -37.57
CA LEU A 55 20.29 97.94 -36.37
C LEU A 55 19.55 96.81 -35.63
N ASP A 56 18.21 96.86 -35.62
CA ASP A 56 17.33 95.86 -35.02
C ASP A 56 17.09 94.63 -35.92
N SER A 57 17.49 94.67 -37.19
CA SER A 57 17.31 93.54 -38.12
C SER A 57 18.04 92.29 -37.63
N THR A 58 19.27 92.46 -37.15
CA THR A 58 20.10 91.37 -36.62
C THR A 58 19.56 90.86 -35.29
N THR A 59 19.00 91.74 -34.45
CA THR A 59 18.39 91.35 -33.17
C THR A 59 17.03 90.65 -33.37
N ARG A 60 16.21 91.07 -34.35
CA ARG A 60 14.96 90.39 -34.74
C ARG A 60 15.22 89.04 -35.39
N GLU A 61 16.22 88.94 -36.26
CA GLU A 61 16.65 87.67 -36.84
C GLU A 61 17.19 86.73 -35.76
N ALA A 62 18.03 87.23 -34.84
CA ALA A 62 18.50 86.46 -33.69
C ALA A 62 17.34 86.01 -32.79
N ALA A 63 16.36 86.88 -32.54
CA ALA A 63 15.17 86.57 -31.74
C ALA A 63 14.28 85.52 -32.42
N ARG A 64 14.10 85.59 -33.75
CA ARG A 64 13.41 84.55 -34.53
C ARG A 64 14.12 83.20 -34.45
N ILE A 65 15.45 83.19 -34.62
CA ILE A 65 16.24 81.96 -34.51
C ILE A 65 16.14 81.38 -33.09
N LEU A 66 16.14 82.24 -32.06
CA LEU A 66 15.96 81.83 -30.66
C LEU A 66 14.56 81.26 -30.40
N ALA A 67 13.51 81.91 -30.91
CA ALA A 67 12.13 81.45 -30.78
C ALA A 67 11.93 80.10 -31.51
N GLU A 68 12.46 79.96 -32.72
CA GLU A 68 12.40 78.71 -33.48
C GLU A 68 13.20 77.59 -32.81
N LYS A 69 14.34 77.90 -32.20
CA LYS A 69 15.09 76.94 -31.37
C LYS A 69 14.27 76.49 -30.15
N LYS A 70 13.65 77.42 -29.44
CA LYS A 70 12.76 77.11 -28.31
C LYS A 70 11.59 76.24 -28.73
N GLU A 71 10.93 76.56 -29.84
CA GLU A 71 9.82 75.76 -30.34
C GLU A 71 10.26 74.34 -30.75
N ARG A 72 11.42 74.20 -31.39
CA ARG A 72 12.02 72.88 -31.70
C ARG A 72 12.35 72.10 -30.43
N GLU A 73 12.89 72.75 -29.41
CA GLU A 73 13.17 72.13 -28.11
C GLU A 73 11.88 71.69 -27.42
N GLU A 74 10.83 72.52 -27.44
CA GLU A 74 9.51 72.18 -26.91
C GLU A 74 8.86 71.01 -27.66
N MET A 75 8.91 71.01 -28.99
CA MET A 75 8.43 69.88 -29.81
C MET A 75 9.23 68.60 -29.55
N HIS A 76 10.54 68.70 -29.34
CA HIS A 76 11.39 67.57 -28.96
C HIS A 76 11.02 67.02 -27.58
N LEU A 77 10.75 67.89 -26.61
CA LEU A 77 10.29 67.50 -25.27
C LEU A 77 8.92 66.82 -25.31
N ARG A 78 7.97 67.35 -26.11
CA ARG A 78 6.66 66.74 -26.35
C ARG A 78 6.78 65.36 -26.99
N SER A 79 7.64 65.22 -27.99
CA SER A 79 7.92 63.93 -28.65
C SER A 79 8.54 62.93 -27.68
N LYS A 80 9.53 63.35 -26.89
CA LYS A 80 10.13 62.51 -25.84
C LYS A 80 9.13 62.06 -24.78
N ALA A 81 8.18 62.92 -24.40
CA ALA A 81 7.12 62.55 -23.45
C ALA A 81 6.21 61.46 -24.05
N ALA A 82 5.77 61.62 -25.29
CA ALA A 82 4.93 60.62 -25.97
C ALA A 82 5.64 59.25 -26.15
N VAL A 83 6.95 59.23 -26.43
CA VAL A 83 7.72 57.98 -26.58
C VAL A 83 7.85 57.20 -25.26
N LYS A 84 7.78 57.86 -24.09
CA LYS A 84 7.85 57.18 -22.78
C LYS A 84 6.69 56.22 -22.56
N ASP A 85 5.49 56.60 -22.99
CA ASP A 85 4.27 55.83 -22.79
C ASP A 85 4.05 54.77 -23.88
N TRP A 86 4.90 54.74 -24.92
CA TRP A 86 4.80 53.74 -25.97
C TRP A 86 5.27 52.36 -25.46
N PRO A 87 4.38 51.35 -25.36
CA PRO A 87 4.71 50.02 -24.83
C PRO A 87 5.79 49.24 -25.61
N ASN A 88 6.15 49.67 -26.83
CA ASN A 88 7.04 48.94 -27.75
C ASN A 88 8.42 49.60 -27.94
N THR A 89 8.79 50.56 -27.07
CA THR A 89 10.16 51.10 -27.06
C THR A 89 11.17 50.03 -26.63
N ILE A 90 12.28 49.87 -27.36
CA ILE A 90 13.32 48.86 -27.09
C ILE A 90 13.81 48.92 -25.64
N MET A 91 14.00 50.13 -25.10
CA MET A 91 14.39 50.36 -23.70
C MET A 91 13.32 49.89 -22.70
N GLY A 92 12.03 50.13 -23.00
CA GLY A 92 10.92 49.67 -22.16
C GLY A 92 10.78 48.15 -22.17
N LEU A 93 10.99 47.52 -23.33
CA LEU A 93 11.00 46.06 -23.47
C LEU A 93 12.17 45.42 -22.69
N ALA A 94 13.37 46.01 -22.73
CA ALA A 94 14.52 45.57 -21.95
C ALA A 94 14.25 45.67 -20.44
N GLN A 95 13.68 46.78 -19.97
CA GLN A 95 13.30 46.94 -18.57
C GLN A 95 12.23 45.92 -18.13
N ARG A 96 11.24 45.63 -18.98
CA ARG A 96 10.23 44.59 -18.69
C ARG A 96 10.86 43.20 -18.63
N LYS A 97 11.76 42.86 -19.56
CA LYS A 97 12.52 41.59 -19.52
C LYS A 97 13.35 41.49 -18.25
N LEU A 98 14.00 42.59 -17.82
CA LEU A 98 14.75 42.63 -16.57
C LEU A 98 13.85 42.42 -15.36
N LYS A 99 12.72 43.13 -15.27
CA LYS A 99 11.72 42.97 -14.20
C LYS A 99 11.14 41.55 -14.16
N ALA A 100 10.81 40.99 -15.33
CA ALA A 100 10.30 39.63 -15.45
C ALA A 100 11.36 38.58 -15.06
N LYS A 101 12.63 38.83 -15.36
CA LYS A 101 13.75 37.96 -14.93
C LYS A 101 13.92 38.01 -13.41
N LYS A 102 13.93 39.21 -12.81
CA LYS A 102 13.99 39.38 -11.35
C LYS A 102 12.85 38.65 -10.65
N LEU A 103 11.61 38.79 -11.15
CA LEU A 103 10.45 38.08 -10.59
C LEU A 103 10.54 36.55 -10.72
N ARG A 104 11.24 36.04 -11.75
CA ARG A 104 11.51 34.60 -11.88
C ARG A 104 12.57 34.15 -10.87
N GLU A 105 13.66 34.89 -10.78
CA GLU A 105 14.74 34.62 -9.83
C GLU A 105 14.24 34.66 -8.38
N GLU A 106 13.42 35.65 -8.02
CA GLU A 106 12.78 35.75 -6.70
C GLU A 106 11.90 34.53 -6.38
N ARG A 107 11.07 34.08 -7.33
CA ARG A 107 10.24 32.88 -7.15
C ARG A 107 11.07 31.60 -7.03
N GLU A 108 12.11 31.47 -7.85
CA GLU A 108 13.05 30.32 -7.79
C GLU A 108 13.81 30.31 -6.44
N GLU A 109 14.19 31.46 -5.91
CA GLU A 109 14.80 31.57 -4.58
C GLU A 109 13.83 31.23 -3.46
N GLU A 110 12.56 31.65 -3.55
CA GLU A 110 11.52 31.27 -2.60
C GLU A 110 11.28 29.75 -2.58
N GLU A 111 11.25 29.11 -3.76
CA GLU A 111 11.16 27.65 -3.88
C GLU A 111 12.35 26.95 -3.23
N ARG A 112 13.58 27.45 -3.43
CA ARG A 112 14.78 26.90 -2.76
C ARG A 112 14.70 27.06 -1.24
N LYS A 113 14.27 28.22 -0.74
CA LYS A 113 14.07 28.45 0.70
C LYS A 113 13.05 27.48 1.28
N LEU A 114 11.98 27.17 0.54
CA LEU A 114 10.98 26.20 0.97
C LEU A 114 11.58 24.79 1.08
N LEU A 115 12.38 24.37 0.10
CA LEU A 115 13.07 23.08 0.13
C LEU A 115 14.03 22.97 1.33
N ASP A 116 14.79 24.03 1.63
CA ASP A 116 15.67 24.05 2.80
C ASP A 116 14.88 23.89 4.11
N LEU A 117 13.72 24.57 4.23
CA LEU A 117 12.83 24.44 5.38
C LEU A 117 12.24 23.02 5.50
N GLU A 118 11.88 22.40 4.37
CA GLU A 118 11.37 21.03 4.34
C GLU A 118 12.45 20.02 4.74
N GLU A 119 13.67 20.17 4.23
CA GLU A 119 14.79 19.31 4.61
C GLU A 119 15.13 19.49 6.09
N GLN A 120 15.14 20.72 6.61
CA GLN A 120 15.31 20.98 8.04
C GLN A 120 14.23 20.30 8.89
N ARG A 121 12.96 20.35 8.46
CA ARG A 121 11.84 19.66 9.12
C ARG A 121 12.03 18.15 9.10
N PHE A 122 12.45 17.59 7.97
CA PHE A 122 12.70 16.16 7.82
C PHE A 122 13.85 15.67 8.72
N GLN A 123 14.95 16.42 8.75
CA GLN A 123 16.08 16.12 9.63
C GLN A 123 15.71 16.29 11.11
N ALA A 124 14.91 17.31 11.45
CA ALA A 124 14.37 17.47 12.81
C ALA A 124 13.45 16.29 13.20
N ALA A 125 12.61 15.81 12.29
CA ALA A 125 11.76 14.65 12.52
C ALA A 125 12.58 13.38 12.76
N LYS A 126 13.61 13.11 11.95
CA LYS A 126 14.54 12.00 12.17
C LYS A 126 15.24 12.08 13.51
N ARG A 127 15.74 13.27 13.88
CA ARG A 127 16.36 13.48 15.20
C ARG A 127 15.37 13.20 16.33
N LYS A 128 14.12 13.65 16.19
CA LYS A 128 13.06 13.38 17.15
C LYS A 128 12.77 11.89 17.28
N GLU A 129 12.64 11.17 16.16
CA GLU A 129 12.43 9.72 16.14
C GLU A 129 13.56 8.97 16.85
N ALA A 130 14.82 9.31 16.56
CA ALA A 130 15.98 8.72 17.23
C ALA A 130 15.96 9.00 18.75
N LEU A 131 15.60 10.22 19.16
CA LEU A 131 15.45 10.57 20.57
C LEU A 131 14.31 9.81 21.23
N ASP A 132 13.16 9.66 20.58
CA ASP A 132 12.00 8.97 21.14
C ASP A 132 12.25 7.46 21.27
N HIS A 133 12.97 6.85 20.31
CA HIS A 133 13.46 5.49 20.44
C HIS A 133 14.42 5.35 21.64
N ALA A 134 15.38 6.27 21.79
CA ALA A 134 16.30 6.27 22.92
C ALA A 134 15.58 6.45 24.27
N LYS A 135 14.60 7.36 24.35
CA LYS A 135 13.77 7.55 25.55
C LYS A 135 12.99 6.29 25.90
N THR A 136 12.41 5.63 24.91
CA THR A 136 11.67 4.37 25.11
C THR A 136 12.58 3.28 25.64
N TYR A 137 13.78 3.16 25.06
CA TYR A 137 14.79 2.22 25.54
C TYR A 137 15.16 2.51 27.00
N LEU A 138 15.49 3.76 27.33
CA LEU A 138 15.82 4.16 28.71
C LEU A 138 14.63 3.94 29.67
N TYR A 139 13.41 4.19 29.22
CA TYR A 139 12.20 3.93 29.99
C TYR A 139 12.08 2.45 30.36
N TYR A 140 12.32 1.54 29.41
CA TYR A 140 12.34 0.10 29.65
C TYR A 140 13.54 -0.36 30.48
N GLN A 141 14.65 0.39 30.48
CA GLN A 141 15.78 0.08 31.36
C GLN A 141 15.50 0.35 32.84
N ASN A 142 14.48 1.13 33.19
CA ASN A 142 14.13 1.37 34.59
C ASN A 142 13.70 0.08 35.30
N GLU A 143 14.27 -0.19 36.48
CA GLU A 143 13.99 -1.41 37.25
C GLU A 143 12.52 -1.58 37.62
N ARG A 144 11.81 -0.47 37.91
CA ARG A 144 10.35 -0.51 38.15
C ARG A 144 9.58 -1.01 36.92
N VAL A 145 9.99 -0.58 35.74
CA VAL A 145 9.35 -0.94 34.47
C VAL A 145 9.72 -2.38 34.10
N LYS A 146 10.97 -2.81 34.29
CA LYS A 146 11.36 -4.23 34.15
C LYS A 146 10.57 -5.13 35.09
N GLY A 147 10.40 -4.71 36.34
CA GLY A 147 9.55 -5.39 37.33
C GLY A 147 8.11 -5.55 36.83
N LEU A 148 7.52 -4.47 36.31
CA LEU A 148 6.18 -4.53 35.71
C LEU A 148 6.09 -5.48 34.51
N HIS A 149 7.07 -5.46 33.59
CA HIS A 149 7.11 -6.39 32.45
C HIS A 149 7.24 -7.84 32.89
N SER A 150 8.04 -8.11 33.92
CA SER A 150 8.17 -9.46 34.49
C SER A 150 6.87 -9.96 35.13
N ALA A 151 6.14 -9.07 35.81
CA ALA A 151 4.84 -9.38 36.39
C ALA A 151 3.77 -9.58 35.30
N LEU A 152 3.81 -8.79 34.22
CA LEU A 152 2.92 -8.96 33.07
C LEU A 152 3.12 -10.32 32.41
N LEU A 153 4.37 -10.69 32.15
CA LEU A 153 4.71 -12.01 31.62
C LEU A 153 4.21 -13.13 32.53
N LEU A 154 4.38 -12.99 33.85
CA LEU A 154 3.88 -13.96 34.81
C LEU A 154 2.35 -14.08 34.75
N ALA A 155 1.62 -12.96 34.63
CA ALA A 155 0.17 -12.98 34.50
C ALA A 155 -0.29 -13.68 33.22
N GLU A 156 0.43 -13.49 32.10
CA GLU A 156 0.16 -14.21 30.85
C GLU A 156 0.40 -15.73 31.01
N VAL A 157 1.52 -16.12 31.63
CA VAL A 157 1.84 -17.52 31.92
C VAL A 157 0.79 -18.17 32.84
N LEU A 158 0.28 -17.45 33.83
CA LEU A 158 -0.77 -17.95 34.72
C LEU A 158 -2.09 -18.17 33.98
N LYS A 159 -2.50 -17.23 33.11
CA LYS A 159 -3.69 -17.40 32.26
C LYS A 159 -3.57 -18.63 31.35
N GLU A 160 -2.40 -18.83 30.75
CA GLU A 160 -2.14 -20.01 29.92
C GLU A 160 -2.20 -21.30 30.76
N ARG A 161 -1.67 -21.28 31.98
CA ARG A 161 -1.71 -22.45 32.87
C ARG A 161 -3.15 -22.81 33.27
N ASP A 162 -3.99 -21.82 33.57
CA ASP A 162 -5.40 -22.05 33.85
C ASP A 162 -6.10 -22.68 32.63
N ALA A 163 -5.83 -22.18 31.42
CA ALA A 163 -6.35 -22.76 30.19
C ALA A 163 -5.89 -24.23 29.99
N GLN A 164 -4.63 -24.54 30.29
CA GLN A 164 -4.12 -25.93 30.25
C GLN A 164 -4.78 -26.85 31.28
N VAL A 165 -5.06 -26.35 32.48
CA VAL A 165 -5.78 -27.09 33.53
C VAL A 165 -7.20 -27.40 33.07
N GLU A 166 -7.91 -26.42 32.53
CA GLU A 166 -9.27 -26.62 32.00
C GLU A 166 -9.26 -27.60 30.83
N PHE A 167 -8.29 -27.50 29.92
CA PHE A 167 -8.12 -28.46 28.83
C PHE A 167 -7.87 -29.88 29.35
N LYS A 168 -7.04 -30.05 30.38
CA LYS A 168 -6.75 -31.36 31.00
C LYS A 168 -8.00 -31.96 31.66
N LYS A 169 -8.80 -31.14 32.37
CA LYS A 169 -10.08 -31.57 32.95
C LYS A 169 -11.02 -32.07 31.87
N LEU A 170 -11.23 -31.27 30.82
CA LEU A 170 -12.09 -31.64 29.69
C LEU A 170 -11.63 -32.95 29.03
N LYS A 171 -10.33 -33.12 28.82
CA LYS A 171 -9.76 -34.37 28.29
C LYS A 171 -10.06 -35.57 29.20
N SER A 172 -9.94 -35.40 30.52
CA SER A 172 -10.25 -36.46 31.48
C SER A 172 -11.74 -36.83 31.48
N ASP A 173 -12.65 -35.85 31.37
CA ASP A 173 -14.09 -36.09 31.34
C ASP A 173 -14.54 -36.76 30.04
N VAL A 174 -13.96 -36.37 28.90
CA VAL A 174 -14.18 -37.06 27.62
C VAL A 174 -13.73 -38.52 27.69
N ASN A 175 -12.59 -38.80 28.33
CA ASN A 175 -12.11 -40.18 28.49
C ASN A 175 -13.01 -41.01 29.42
N LYS A 176 -13.53 -40.43 30.51
CA LYS A 176 -14.49 -41.10 31.40
C LYS A 176 -15.77 -41.46 30.65
N LYS A 177 -16.37 -40.50 29.93
CA LYS A 177 -17.58 -40.73 29.12
C LYS A 177 -17.37 -41.84 28.09
N LYS A 178 -16.25 -41.82 27.38
CA LYS A 178 -15.88 -42.90 26.44
C LYS A 178 -15.69 -44.25 27.14
N GLY A 179 -15.24 -44.27 28.39
CA GLY A 179 -15.14 -45.48 29.20
C GLY A 179 -16.54 -46.02 29.57
N GLU A 180 -17.41 -45.14 30.07
CA GLU A 180 -18.80 -45.46 30.42
C GLU A 180 -19.61 -45.97 29.22
N GLU A 181 -19.45 -45.34 28.05
CA GLU A 181 -20.05 -45.79 26.79
C GLU A 181 -19.61 -47.21 26.43
N LYS A 182 -18.31 -47.52 26.52
CA LYS A 182 -17.79 -48.87 26.26
C LYS A 182 -18.29 -49.90 27.28
N GLU A 183 -18.41 -49.52 28.55
CA GLU A 183 -18.99 -50.40 29.56
C GLU A 183 -20.47 -50.69 29.28
N HIS A 184 -21.22 -49.69 28.83
CA HIS A 184 -22.61 -49.86 28.43
C HIS A 184 -22.73 -50.80 27.23
N GLU A 185 -21.90 -50.60 26.20
CA GLU A 185 -21.82 -51.48 25.02
C GLU A 185 -21.46 -52.92 25.42
N HIS A 186 -20.52 -53.11 26.36
CA HIS A 186 -20.15 -54.42 26.85
C HIS A 186 -21.29 -55.11 27.60
N LYS A 187 -22.00 -54.38 28.47
CA LYS A 187 -23.18 -54.89 29.20
C LYS A 187 -24.30 -55.27 28.23
N GLU A 188 -24.56 -54.44 27.22
CA GLU A 188 -25.52 -54.78 26.17
C GLU A 188 -25.12 -56.03 25.38
N ALA A 189 -23.82 -56.19 25.07
CA ALA A 189 -23.34 -57.38 24.37
C ALA A 189 -23.57 -58.65 25.18
N ILE A 190 -23.28 -58.62 26.49
CA ILE A 190 -23.54 -59.73 27.41
C ILE A 190 -25.03 -60.06 27.44
N LEU A 191 -25.90 -59.06 27.62
CA LEU A 191 -27.36 -59.27 27.63
C LEU A 191 -27.84 -59.90 26.32
N ARG A 192 -27.33 -59.45 25.17
CA ARG A 192 -27.67 -60.04 23.85
C ARG A 192 -27.19 -61.49 23.73
N GLU A 193 -26.07 -61.86 24.35
CA GLU A 193 -25.59 -63.25 24.38
C GLU A 193 -26.44 -64.12 25.30
N GLU A 194 -26.82 -63.60 26.47
CA GLU A 194 -27.73 -64.28 27.41
C GLU A 194 -29.11 -64.52 26.78
N GLU A 195 -29.67 -63.52 26.08
CA GLU A 195 -30.92 -63.65 25.34
C GLU A 195 -30.84 -64.71 24.25
N LYS A 196 -29.75 -64.74 23.47
CA LYS A 196 -29.53 -65.77 22.45
C LYS A 196 -29.40 -67.16 23.07
N ALA A 197 -28.66 -67.29 24.17
CA ALA A 197 -28.51 -68.54 24.89
C ALA A 197 -29.86 -69.04 25.42
N HIS A 198 -30.67 -68.14 25.98
CA HIS A 198 -32.03 -68.44 26.42
C HIS A 198 -32.93 -68.86 25.25
N GLN A 199 -32.88 -68.15 24.12
CA GLN A 199 -33.61 -68.54 22.91
C GLN A 199 -33.19 -69.92 22.39
N CYS A 200 -31.88 -70.21 22.34
CA CYS A 200 -31.36 -71.53 21.96
C CYS A 200 -31.87 -72.63 22.90
N TYR A 201 -31.90 -72.37 24.20
CA TYR A 201 -32.43 -73.31 25.20
C TYR A 201 -33.92 -73.59 24.99
N MET A 202 -34.72 -72.53 24.78
CA MET A 202 -36.15 -72.66 24.50
C MET A 202 -36.41 -73.43 23.20
N ASN A 203 -35.64 -73.16 22.15
CA ASN A 203 -35.72 -73.89 20.87
C ASN A 203 -35.36 -75.37 21.04
N GLN A 204 -34.35 -75.71 21.86
CA GLN A 204 -34.05 -77.11 22.18
C GLN A 204 -35.16 -77.80 22.99
N GLN A 205 -35.80 -77.09 23.92
CA GLN A 205 -36.95 -77.63 24.64
C GLN A 205 -38.14 -77.88 23.70
N ALA A 206 -38.43 -76.94 22.80
CA ALA A 206 -39.47 -77.09 21.79
C ALA A 206 -39.21 -78.32 20.91
N LEU A 207 -37.99 -78.46 20.39
CA LEU A 207 -37.60 -79.64 19.60
C LEU A 207 -37.78 -80.95 20.37
N ARG A 208 -37.40 -81.00 21.65
CA ARG A 208 -37.61 -82.18 22.50
C ARG A 208 -39.09 -82.50 22.71
N ARG A 209 -39.93 -81.47 22.89
CA ARG A 209 -41.38 -81.63 22.98
C ARG A 209 -41.97 -82.13 21.67
N ASP A 210 -41.54 -81.58 20.54
CA ASP A 210 -41.99 -82.00 19.20
C ASP A 210 -41.61 -83.46 18.92
N GLN A 211 -40.39 -83.88 19.28
CA GLN A 211 -39.97 -85.28 19.15
C GLN A 211 -40.82 -86.23 20.01
N LEU A 212 -41.15 -85.83 21.24
CA LEU A 212 -42.04 -86.59 22.11
C LEU A 212 -43.46 -86.64 21.57
N GLU A 213 -43.97 -85.53 21.03
CA GLU A 213 -45.29 -85.47 20.41
C GLU A 213 -45.34 -86.31 19.13
N GLN A 214 -44.28 -86.28 18.30
CA GLN A 214 -44.15 -87.17 17.15
C GLN A 214 -44.13 -88.64 17.56
N ARG A 215 -43.39 -88.99 18.61
CA ARG A 215 -43.39 -90.36 19.17
C ARG A 215 -44.77 -90.72 19.70
N SER A 216 -45.45 -89.83 20.42
CA SER A 216 -46.82 -90.03 20.91
C SER A 216 -47.82 -90.21 19.76
N ARG A 217 -47.78 -89.35 18.73
CA ARG A 217 -48.57 -89.45 17.50
C ARG A 217 -48.31 -90.75 16.76
N SER A 218 -47.05 -91.18 16.65
CA SER A 218 -46.65 -92.47 16.07
C SER A 218 -47.21 -93.65 16.87
N TRP A 219 -47.10 -93.63 18.20
CA TRP A 219 -47.64 -94.65 19.09
C TRP A 219 -49.17 -94.72 19.02
N VAL A 220 -49.87 -93.58 19.05
CA VAL A 220 -51.33 -93.50 18.89
C VAL A 220 -51.77 -93.95 17.50
N GLY A 221 -51.04 -93.56 16.44
CA GLY A 221 -51.25 -94.05 15.08
C GLY A 221 -51.05 -95.57 14.96
N GLY A 222 -50.03 -96.11 15.62
CA GLY A 222 -49.76 -97.54 15.73
C GLY A 222 -50.86 -98.29 16.49
N LEU A 223 -51.32 -97.76 17.63
CA LEU A 223 -52.47 -98.28 18.38
C LEU A 223 -53.75 -98.26 17.55
N ALA A 224 -54.00 -97.19 16.79
CA ALA A 224 -55.12 -97.11 15.85
C ALA A 224 -54.99 -98.11 14.68
N CYS A 225 -53.78 -98.41 14.21
CA CYS A 225 -53.51 -99.48 13.25
C CYS A 225 -53.77 -100.87 13.85
N VAL A 226 -53.33 -101.13 15.08
CA VAL A 226 -53.60 -102.38 15.80
C VAL A 226 -55.10 -102.55 16.09
N ALA A 227 -55.80 -101.48 16.49
CA ALA A 227 -57.25 -101.49 16.70
C ALA A 227 -58.02 -101.75 15.40
N ARG A 228 -57.61 -101.12 14.29
CA ARG A 228 -58.14 -101.45 12.95
C ARG A 228 -57.88 -102.90 12.59
N GLY A 229 -56.68 -103.42 12.86
CA GLY A 229 -56.31 -104.83 12.68
C GLY A 229 -57.11 -105.81 13.54
N ARG A 230 -57.43 -105.45 14.79
CA ARG A 230 -58.32 -106.25 15.66
C ARG A 230 -59.75 -106.22 15.14
N LYS A 231 -60.25 -105.08 14.65
CA LYS A 231 -61.60 -104.95 14.11
C LYS A 231 -61.77 -105.70 12.78
N THR A 232 -60.74 -105.74 11.91
CA THR A 232 -60.72 -106.62 10.74
C THR A 232 -60.56 -108.09 11.11
N ARG A 233 -59.73 -108.44 12.11
CA ARG A 233 -59.58 -109.83 12.58
C ARG A 233 -60.84 -110.38 13.27
N SER A 234 -61.56 -109.55 14.04
CA SER A 234 -62.89 -109.89 14.59
C SER A 234 -63.96 -109.97 13.49
N ARG A 235 -63.95 -109.08 12.49
CA ARG A 235 -64.84 -109.22 11.30
C ARG A 235 -64.55 -110.48 10.49
N ILE A 236 -63.30 -110.91 10.38
CA ILE A 236 -62.92 -112.18 9.70
C ILE A 236 -63.34 -113.39 10.54
N ALA A 237 -63.23 -113.33 11.88
CA ALA A 237 -63.69 -114.38 12.78
C ALA A 237 -65.23 -114.52 12.79
N GLU A 238 -65.98 -113.42 12.79
CA GLU A 238 -67.45 -113.42 12.68
C GLU A 238 -67.92 -113.85 11.29
N PHE A 239 -67.21 -113.46 10.22
CA PHE A 239 -67.54 -113.89 8.85
C PHE A 239 -67.18 -115.36 8.56
N GLY A 240 -66.21 -115.94 9.29
CA GLY A 240 -65.87 -117.36 9.24
C GLY A 240 -66.86 -118.27 9.97
N SER A 241 -67.60 -117.77 10.96
CA SER A 241 -68.63 -118.52 11.67
C SER A 241 -70.04 -118.43 11.07
N SER A 242 -70.28 -117.54 10.10
CA SER A 242 -71.60 -117.38 9.44
C SER A 242 -71.66 -117.79 7.97
N ASN A 243 -70.58 -118.29 7.36
CA ASN A 243 -70.59 -118.82 5.99
C ASN A 243 -70.31 -120.34 5.96
N ALA A 244 -71.25 -121.10 6.51
CA ALA A 244 -71.64 -122.38 5.93
C ALA A 244 -72.77 -122.10 4.91
N SER A 245 -72.46 -122.33 3.63
CA SER A 245 -73.31 -122.20 2.43
C SER A 245 -73.37 -120.80 1.74
N GLY A 246 -72.89 -120.76 0.49
CA GLY A 246 -73.22 -119.75 -0.53
C GLY A 246 -72.19 -118.63 -0.77
N ARG A 247 -71.48 -118.65 -1.91
CA ARG A 247 -70.65 -117.53 -2.44
C ARG A 247 -71.53 -116.44 -3.12
N PRO A 248 -70.94 -115.35 -3.69
CA PRO A 248 -70.41 -114.16 -3.04
C PRO A 248 -71.12 -112.88 -3.56
N ARG A 249 -71.14 -111.76 -2.81
CA ARG A 249 -71.41 -110.45 -3.43
C ARG A 249 -70.80 -109.29 -2.65
N CYS A 250 -70.23 -108.38 -3.42
CA CYS A 250 -69.44 -107.22 -3.04
C CYS A 250 -70.20 -106.25 -2.13
N VAL A 251 -69.52 -105.63 -1.16
CA VAL A 251 -69.97 -104.36 -0.57
C VAL A 251 -68.82 -103.32 -0.55
N PRO A 252 -68.60 -102.61 -1.68
CA PRO A 252 -67.79 -101.39 -1.78
C PRO A 252 -68.57 -100.09 -1.42
N GLY A 253 -69.62 -100.16 -0.58
CA GLY A 253 -70.49 -99.00 -0.27
C GLY A 253 -70.17 -98.29 1.05
N MET A 254 -70.15 -99.03 2.17
CA MET A 254 -69.99 -98.43 3.52
C MET A 254 -68.58 -97.88 3.80
N LEU A 255 -67.56 -98.43 3.14
CA LEU A 255 -66.19 -97.89 3.21
C LEU A 255 -66.07 -96.55 2.48
N TRP A 256 -66.85 -96.33 1.43
CA TRP A 256 -66.84 -95.09 0.67
C TRP A 256 -67.50 -93.96 1.47
N GLU A 257 -68.62 -94.21 2.14
CA GLU A 257 -69.28 -93.20 3.00
C GLU A 257 -68.44 -92.80 4.21
N LEU A 258 -67.79 -93.75 4.89
CA LEU A 258 -66.95 -93.45 6.05
C LEU A 258 -65.65 -92.73 5.63
N MET A 259 -65.07 -93.13 4.50
CA MET A 259 -63.90 -92.47 3.90
C MET A 259 -64.26 -91.07 3.36
N PHE A 260 -65.47 -90.90 2.83
CA PHE A 260 -66.02 -89.62 2.40
C PHE A 260 -66.28 -88.69 3.58
N PHE A 261 -66.84 -89.19 4.68
CA PHE A 261 -67.07 -88.41 5.91
C PHE A 261 -65.74 -88.02 6.60
N CYS A 262 -64.76 -88.92 6.66
CA CYS A 262 -63.41 -88.60 7.14
C CYS A 262 -62.69 -87.58 6.24
N ARG A 263 -62.89 -87.65 4.91
CA ARG A 263 -62.33 -86.68 3.96
C ARG A 263 -62.98 -85.30 4.11
N LEU A 264 -64.30 -85.25 4.27
CA LEU A 264 -65.04 -84.00 4.52
C LEU A 264 -64.64 -83.33 5.84
N THR A 265 -64.48 -84.11 6.91
CA THR A 265 -64.06 -83.60 8.22
C THR A 265 -62.60 -83.16 8.23
N GLN A 266 -61.71 -83.86 7.52
CA GLN A 266 -60.32 -83.45 7.33
C GLN A 266 -60.19 -82.20 6.47
N GLU A 267 -60.93 -82.10 5.36
CA GLU A 267 -60.97 -80.88 4.54
C GLU A 267 -61.53 -79.68 5.33
N HIS A 268 -62.46 -79.91 6.26
CA HIS A 268 -62.95 -78.86 7.15
C HIS A 268 -61.89 -78.42 8.17
N GLN A 269 -61.17 -79.37 8.78
CA GLN A 269 -60.06 -79.07 9.68
C GLN A 269 -58.91 -78.35 8.95
N ASP A 270 -58.55 -78.79 7.75
CA ASP A 270 -57.50 -78.18 6.93
C ASP A 270 -57.88 -76.75 6.51
N LYS A 271 -59.16 -76.49 6.21
CA LYS A 271 -59.66 -75.13 5.94
C LYS A 271 -59.55 -74.23 7.18
N ILE A 272 -59.88 -74.73 8.37
CA ILE A 272 -59.76 -73.97 9.63
C ILE A 272 -58.28 -73.65 9.92
N VAL A 273 -57.39 -74.64 9.77
CA VAL A 273 -55.94 -74.47 9.97
C VAL A 273 -55.36 -73.49 8.96
N TYR A 274 -55.74 -73.60 7.69
CA TYR A 274 -55.30 -72.68 6.64
C TYR A 274 -55.78 -71.25 6.93
N GLN A 275 -57.04 -71.07 7.31
CA GLN A 275 -57.57 -69.75 7.68
C GLN A 275 -56.84 -69.16 8.89
N LEU A 276 -56.54 -69.97 9.92
CA LEU A 276 -55.79 -69.52 11.09
C LEU A 276 -54.34 -69.16 10.73
N ALA A 277 -53.69 -69.93 9.86
CA ALA A 277 -52.35 -69.64 9.36
C ALA A 277 -52.30 -68.35 8.52
N VAL A 278 -53.32 -68.09 7.70
CA VAL A 278 -53.46 -66.83 6.95
C VAL A 278 -53.63 -65.67 7.91
N GLN A 279 -54.52 -65.76 8.91
CA GLN A 279 -54.70 -64.72 9.93
C GLN A 279 -53.43 -64.45 10.72
N MET A 280 -52.69 -65.50 11.11
CA MET A 280 -51.44 -65.37 11.84
C MET A 280 -50.34 -64.73 10.99
N ASN A 281 -50.21 -65.09 9.71
CA ASN A 281 -49.26 -64.47 8.79
C ASN A 281 -49.59 -63.00 8.51
N GLU A 282 -50.87 -62.64 8.40
CA GLU A 282 -51.27 -61.25 8.28
C GLU A 282 -50.98 -60.44 9.55
N ALA A 283 -51.14 -61.03 10.73
CA ALA A 283 -50.77 -60.39 11.99
C ALA A 283 -49.25 -60.16 12.08
N LEU A 284 -48.45 -61.16 11.70
CA LEU A 284 -46.98 -61.03 11.65
C LEU A 284 -46.53 -59.94 10.68
N LYS A 285 -47.08 -59.90 9.46
CA LYS A 285 -46.76 -58.84 8.49
C LYS A 285 -47.09 -57.44 9.03
N ARG A 286 -48.20 -57.28 9.77
CA ARG A 286 -48.57 -56.00 10.38
C ARG A 286 -47.60 -55.57 11.50
N GLU A 287 -47.06 -56.52 12.27
CA GLU A 287 -46.03 -56.26 13.28
C GLU A 287 -44.67 -55.93 12.63
N ASP A 288 -44.27 -56.67 11.59
CA ASP A 288 -43.06 -56.40 10.81
C ASP A 288 -43.12 -55.00 10.16
N ASP A 289 -44.27 -54.60 9.62
CA ASP A 289 -44.49 -53.25 9.08
C ASP A 289 -44.39 -52.15 10.15
N ARG A 290 -44.80 -52.45 11.39
CA ARG A 290 -44.66 -51.52 12.53
C ARG A 290 -43.19 -51.39 12.94
N LEU A 291 -42.49 -52.52 13.06
CA LEU A 291 -41.05 -52.55 13.36
C LEU A 291 -40.23 -51.84 12.29
N ALA A 292 -40.51 -52.07 11.01
CA ALA A 292 -39.85 -51.39 9.90
C ALA A 292 -40.06 -49.86 9.97
N LYS A 293 -41.27 -49.40 10.33
CA LYS A 293 -41.55 -47.97 10.51
C LYS A 293 -40.81 -47.37 11.70
N ASP A 294 -40.69 -48.08 12.81
CA ASP A 294 -40.00 -47.60 14.00
C ASP A 294 -38.48 -47.60 13.83
N ILE A 295 -37.93 -48.57 13.11
CA ILE A 295 -36.51 -48.58 12.68
C ILE A 295 -36.25 -47.37 11.77
N ALA A 296 -37.06 -47.17 10.72
CA ALA A 296 -36.90 -46.04 9.81
C ALA A 296 -37.01 -44.68 10.52
N LYS A 297 -37.88 -44.54 11.52
CA LYS A 297 -37.97 -43.32 12.35
C LYS A 297 -36.70 -43.10 13.18
N LYS A 298 -36.18 -44.14 13.84
CA LYS A 298 -34.94 -44.06 14.63
C LYS A 298 -33.73 -43.73 13.76
N GLU A 299 -33.62 -44.35 12.59
CA GLU A 299 -32.56 -44.07 11.61
C GLU A 299 -32.65 -42.62 11.11
N ALA A 300 -33.85 -42.13 10.76
CA ALA A 300 -34.06 -40.75 10.34
C ALA A 300 -33.73 -39.73 11.46
N GLU A 301 -34.02 -40.05 12.72
CA GLU A 301 -33.67 -39.20 13.85
C GLU A 301 -32.15 -39.17 14.10
N GLN A 302 -31.48 -40.32 14.01
CA GLN A 302 -30.02 -40.39 14.09
C GLN A 302 -29.34 -39.63 12.94
N GLU A 303 -29.86 -39.75 11.72
CA GLU A 303 -29.36 -39.03 10.55
C GLU A 303 -29.50 -37.51 10.73
N LYS A 304 -30.64 -37.04 11.26
CA LYS A 304 -30.82 -35.63 11.61
C LYS A 304 -29.81 -35.16 12.66
N LYS A 305 -29.57 -35.96 13.72
CA LYS A 305 -28.57 -35.65 14.75
C LYS A 305 -27.14 -35.63 14.20
N ARG A 306 -26.79 -36.51 13.25
CA ARG A 306 -25.49 -36.50 12.56
C ARG A 306 -25.33 -35.22 11.73
N LYS A 307 -26.31 -34.89 10.90
CA LYS A 307 -26.31 -33.66 10.08
C LYS A 307 -26.23 -32.39 10.92
N GLU A 308 -26.92 -32.35 12.06
CA GLU A 308 -26.85 -31.22 12.98
C GLU A 308 -25.46 -31.09 13.62
N LYS A 309 -24.83 -32.20 14.03
CA LYS A 309 -23.45 -32.20 14.55
C LYS A 309 -22.45 -31.75 13.49
N GLU A 310 -22.56 -32.29 12.27
CA GLU A 310 -21.72 -31.90 11.13
C GLU A 310 -21.89 -30.41 10.78
N ALA A 311 -23.11 -29.89 10.81
CA ALA A 311 -23.37 -28.46 10.58
C ALA A 311 -22.76 -27.59 11.69
N LYS A 312 -22.84 -28.00 12.95
CA LYS A 312 -22.22 -27.28 14.09
C LYS A 312 -20.69 -27.30 14.00
N GLU A 313 -20.09 -28.43 13.64
CA GLU A 313 -18.64 -28.53 13.43
C GLU A 313 -18.19 -27.65 12.25
N LYS A 314 -18.93 -27.68 11.14
CA LYS A 314 -18.65 -26.83 9.99
C LYS A 314 -18.73 -25.33 10.34
N ALA A 315 -19.77 -24.91 11.07
CA ALA A 315 -19.92 -23.53 11.52
C ALA A 315 -18.80 -23.11 12.49
N ALA A 316 -18.35 -23.99 13.37
CA ALA A 316 -17.23 -23.72 14.27
C ALA A 316 -15.91 -23.53 13.50
N ILE A 317 -15.64 -24.37 12.48
CA ILE A 317 -14.47 -24.23 11.61
C ILE A 317 -14.51 -22.91 10.84
N GLU A 318 -15.68 -22.54 10.31
CA GLU A 318 -15.89 -21.29 9.56
C GLU A 318 -15.66 -20.06 10.47
N SER A 319 -16.22 -20.06 11.68
CA SER A 319 -15.98 -18.99 12.67
C SER A 319 -14.49 -18.85 13.05
N ILE A 320 -13.78 -19.97 13.21
CA ILE A 320 -12.32 -19.95 13.46
C ILE A 320 -11.58 -19.40 12.23
N ALA A 321 -11.99 -19.76 11.02
CA ALA A 321 -11.39 -19.25 9.79
C ALA A 321 -11.60 -17.73 9.63
N GLU A 322 -12.80 -17.23 9.91
CA GLU A 322 -13.11 -15.80 9.90
C GLU A 322 -12.31 -15.02 10.95
N HIS A 323 -12.21 -15.56 12.18
CA HIS A 323 -11.38 -14.97 13.22
C HIS A 323 -9.90 -14.93 12.83
N ARG A 324 -9.37 -16.01 12.23
CA ARG A 324 -7.99 -16.02 11.70
C ARG A 324 -7.82 -15.00 10.57
N ALA A 325 -8.78 -14.90 9.65
CA ALA A 325 -8.73 -13.95 8.54
C ALA A 325 -8.79 -12.48 9.02
N THR A 326 -9.54 -12.18 10.08
CA THR A 326 -9.55 -10.84 10.69
C THR A 326 -8.24 -10.53 11.40
N VAL A 327 -7.68 -11.47 12.16
CA VAL A 327 -6.37 -11.32 12.81
C VAL A 327 -5.27 -11.09 11.77
N VAL A 328 -5.25 -11.88 10.69
CA VAL A 328 -4.30 -11.70 9.58
C VAL A 328 -4.49 -10.36 8.89
N ARG A 329 -5.73 -9.91 8.65
CA ARG A 329 -6.00 -8.57 8.10
C ARG A 329 -5.52 -7.45 9.01
N ASN A 330 -5.72 -7.57 10.32
CA ASN A 330 -5.27 -6.58 11.30
C ASN A 330 -3.74 -6.58 11.43
N LEU A 331 -3.10 -7.77 11.42
CA LEU A 331 -1.64 -7.86 11.37
C LEU A 331 -1.11 -7.28 10.07
N ALA A 332 -1.73 -7.58 8.92
CA ALA A 332 -1.35 -7.02 7.63
C ALA A 332 -1.51 -5.51 7.60
N SER A 333 -2.60 -4.94 8.16
CA SER A 333 -2.78 -3.48 8.22
C SER A 333 -1.76 -2.80 9.14
N LEU A 334 -1.31 -3.47 10.22
CA LEU A 334 -0.23 -3.00 11.09
C LEU A 334 1.15 -3.13 10.44
N LEU A 335 1.39 -4.19 9.67
CA LEU A 335 2.68 -4.46 9.02
C LEU A 335 2.87 -3.68 7.71
N PHE A 336 1.78 -3.37 7.00
CA PHE A 336 1.80 -2.71 5.69
C PHE A 336 2.51 -1.35 5.71
N PRO A 337 2.30 -0.44 6.69
CA PRO A 337 3.07 0.80 6.80
C PRO A 337 4.56 0.56 6.93
N PHE A 338 4.96 -0.47 7.69
CA PHE A 338 6.37 -0.79 7.94
C PHE A 338 7.05 -1.34 6.68
N LEU A 339 6.41 -2.28 5.99
CA LEU A 339 6.88 -2.81 4.71
C LEU A 339 6.93 -1.73 3.62
N HIS A 340 5.88 -0.90 3.52
CA HIS A 340 5.81 0.21 2.57
C HIS A 340 6.89 1.27 2.84
N GLN A 341 7.19 1.55 4.11
CA GLN A 341 8.27 2.46 4.50
C GLN A 341 9.65 1.87 4.19
N ALA A 342 9.85 0.56 4.42
CA ALA A 342 11.08 -0.14 4.05
C ALA A 342 11.31 -0.13 2.53
N GLU A 343 10.27 -0.42 1.73
CA GLU A 343 10.35 -0.34 0.25
C GLU A 343 10.66 1.07 -0.24
N LYS A 344 10.04 2.11 0.36
CA LYS A 344 10.36 3.50 0.04
C LYS A 344 11.81 3.85 0.37
N GLN A 345 12.34 3.37 1.48
CA GLN A 345 13.75 3.58 1.83
C GLN A 345 14.69 2.85 0.87
N ALA A 346 14.37 1.61 0.49
CA ALA A 346 15.14 0.85 -0.48
C ALA A 346 15.17 1.53 -1.86
N LYS A 347 14.01 2.00 -2.35
CA LYS A 347 13.93 2.78 -3.61
C LYS A 347 14.76 4.06 -3.56
N LYS A 348 14.69 4.82 -2.45
CA LYS A 348 15.53 6.01 -2.26
C LYS A 348 17.03 5.69 -2.25
N GLN A 349 17.44 4.54 -1.72
CA GLN A 349 18.84 4.11 -1.79
C GLN A 349 19.23 3.71 -3.21
N GLN A 350 18.35 3.00 -3.92
CA GLN A 350 18.59 2.60 -5.31
C GLN A 350 18.69 3.81 -6.25
N GLU A 351 17.84 4.83 -6.07
CA GLU A 351 17.88 6.07 -6.85
C GLU A 351 19.19 6.84 -6.61
N LYS A 352 19.63 6.97 -5.35
CA LYS A 352 20.93 7.56 -5.03
C LYS A 352 22.09 6.80 -5.67
N GLN A 353 22.00 5.46 -5.71
CA GLN A 353 23.01 4.65 -6.34
C GLN A 353 22.99 4.85 -7.87
N ALA A 354 21.81 4.93 -8.48
CA ALA A 354 21.67 5.19 -9.91
C ALA A 354 22.20 6.58 -10.31
N ASP A 355 21.97 7.61 -9.48
CA ASP A 355 22.53 8.95 -9.70
C ASP A 355 24.05 8.95 -9.63
N LEU A 356 24.63 8.26 -8.64
CA LEU A 356 26.07 8.08 -8.52
C LEU A 356 26.63 7.34 -9.74
N ASP A 357 25.99 6.25 -10.15
CA ASP A 357 26.40 5.46 -11.31
C ASP A 357 26.32 6.29 -12.60
N TYR A 358 25.30 7.15 -12.75
CA TYR A 358 25.18 8.09 -13.87
C TYR A 358 26.31 9.12 -13.89
N VAL A 359 26.66 9.70 -12.74
CA VAL A 359 27.79 10.63 -12.62
C VAL A 359 29.10 9.94 -12.99
N ILE A 360 29.33 8.72 -12.48
CA ILE A 360 30.51 7.91 -12.79
C ILE A 360 30.59 7.61 -14.29
N GLN A 361 29.47 7.21 -14.91
CA GLN A 361 29.41 6.95 -16.35
C GLN A 361 29.69 8.20 -17.17
N ARG A 362 29.12 9.35 -16.79
CA ARG A 362 29.36 10.64 -17.45
C ARG A 362 30.84 11.03 -17.38
N GLU A 363 31.48 10.86 -16.22
CA GLU A 363 32.90 11.12 -16.04
C GLU A 363 33.76 10.15 -16.87
N ALA A 364 33.43 8.86 -16.88
CA ALA A 364 34.13 7.86 -17.68
C ALA A 364 34.06 8.18 -19.18
N ILE A 365 32.89 8.58 -19.69
CA ILE A 365 32.70 9.01 -21.08
C ILE A 365 33.52 10.28 -21.37
N ALA A 366 33.54 11.24 -20.44
CA ALA A 366 34.31 12.47 -20.60
C ALA A 366 35.83 12.19 -20.67
N LEU A 367 36.34 11.30 -19.81
CA LEU A 367 37.74 10.87 -19.81
C LEU A 367 38.12 10.13 -21.09
N PHE A 368 37.24 9.25 -21.57
CA PHE A 368 37.45 8.53 -22.82
C PHE A 368 37.53 9.49 -24.01
N LYS A 369 36.57 10.42 -24.12
CA LYS A 369 36.55 11.45 -25.16
C LYS A 369 37.75 12.40 -25.10
N GLU A 370 38.22 12.74 -23.90
CA GLU A 370 39.43 13.55 -23.72
C GLU A 370 40.67 12.79 -24.22
N ARG A 371 40.78 11.49 -23.90
CA ARG A 371 41.90 10.66 -24.39
C ARG A 371 41.92 10.57 -25.92
N GLU A 372 40.76 10.39 -26.55
CA GLU A 372 40.63 10.40 -28.01
C GLU A 372 41.06 11.76 -28.59
N PHE A 373 40.55 12.86 -28.04
CA PHE A 373 40.92 14.22 -28.45
C PHE A 373 42.44 14.44 -28.34
N GLN A 374 43.06 14.07 -27.22
CA GLN A 374 44.50 14.20 -27.02
C GLN A 374 45.32 13.34 -28.00
N SER A 375 44.84 12.13 -28.33
CA SER A 375 45.51 11.27 -29.31
C SER A 375 45.47 11.88 -30.72
N TYR A 376 44.33 12.44 -31.12
CA TYR A 376 44.16 13.12 -32.40
C TYR A 376 44.96 14.42 -32.47
N ALA A 377 44.92 15.24 -31.42
CA ALA A 377 45.68 16.49 -31.34
C ALA A 377 47.19 16.23 -31.49
N LYS A 378 47.71 15.16 -30.88
CA LYS A 378 49.11 14.73 -31.07
C LYS A 378 49.42 14.42 -32.53
N GLN A 379 48.56 13.64 -33.20
CA GLN A 379 48.76 13.29 -34.62
C GLN A 379 48.81 14.54 -35.51
N VAL A 380 47.89 15.50 -35.28
CA VAL A 380 47.85 16.76 -36.03
C VAL A 380 49.09 17.61 -35.77
N ILE A 381 49.52 17.73 -34.51
CA ILE A 381 50.74 18.47 -34.16
C ILE A 381 51.96 17.82 -34.81
N GLU A 382 52.03 16.49 -34.82
CA GLU A 382 53.14 15.72 -35.38
C GLU A 382 53.19 15.81 -36.91
N SER A 383 52.04 15.81 -37.59
CA SER A 383 51.98 16.06 -39.05
C SER A 383 52.34 17.49 -39.41
N GLU A 384 51.83 18.49 -38.68
CA GLU A 384 52.13 19.90 -38.94
C GLU A 384 53.58 20.25 -38.62
N SER A 385 54.21 19.58 -37.64
CA SER A 385 55.62 19.81 -37.30
C SER A 385 56.59 19.49 -38.43
N LYS A 386 56.18 18.61 -39.36
CA LYS A 386 56.97 18.24 -40.54
C LYS A 386 56.85 19.28 -41.66
N THR A 387 55.79 20.08 -41.66
CA THR A 387 55.45 21.03 -42.74
C THR A 387 55.72 22.48 -42.35
N THR A 388 55.41 22.87 -41.12
CA THR A 388 55.34 24.28 -40.69
C THR A 388 56.03 24.50 -39.34
N HIS A 389 56.86 25.54 -39.24
CA HIS A 389 57.61 25.87 -38.00
C HIS A 389 56.75 26.58 -36.92
N HIS A 390 55.49 26.91 -37.21
CA HIS A 390 54.59 27.71 -36.35
C HIS A 390 53.59 26.83 -35.56
N LEU A 391 54.12 26.00 -34.66
CA LEU A 391 53.34 25.01 -33.89
C LEU A 391 52.64 25.57 -32.64
N TYR A 392 53.02 26.77 -32.21
CA TYR A 392 52.62 27.34 -30.92
C TYR A 392 51.09 27.43 -30.71
N PRO A 393 50.26 27.86 -31.69
CA PRO A 393 48.80 27.92 -31.52
C PRO A 393 48.16 26.54 -31.30
N LEU A 394 48.66 25.51 -31.99
CA LEU A 394 48.16 24.14 -31.87
C LEU A 394 48.56 23.51 -30.53
N LEU A 395 49.80 23.76 -30.09
CA LEU A 395 50.28 23.36 -28.77
C LEU A 395 49.49 24.04 -27.64
N LYS A 396 49.10 25.31 -27.84
CA LYS A 396 48.26 26.05 -26.90
C LYS A 396 46.84 25.47 -26.86
N ALA A 397 46.23 25.22 -28.01
CA ALA A 397 44.89 24.65 -28.11
C ALA A 397 44.77 23.20 -27.58
N SER A 398 45.82 22.38 -27.73
CA SER A 398 45.86 21.00 -27.21
C SER A 398 46.01 20.95 -25.68
N LYS A 399 46.78 21.88 -25.10
CA LYS A 399 46.93 22.03 -23.65
C LYS A 399 45.70 22.65 -22.99
N ASP A 400 45.03 23.56 -23.69
CA ASP A 400 43.85 24.28 -23.21
C ASP A 400 42.53 23.58 -23.58
N GLY A 401 42.55 22.25 -23.76
CA GLY A 401 41.37 21.46 -24.14
C GLY A 401 40.14 21.78 -23.26
N ARG A 402 39.04 22.17 -23.93
CA ARG A 402 37.84 22.84 -23.37
C ARG A 402 38.21 24.10 -22.58
N GLY A 403 37.66 25.25 -22.96
CA GLY A 403 37.82 26.56 -22.30
C GLY A 403 37.36 26.60 -20.83
N LEU A 404 38.03 25.85 -19.97
CA LEU A 404 37.90 25.74 -18.53
C LEU A 404 39.33 25.92 -18.02
N GLY A 405 39.59 27.06 -17.40
CA GLY A 405 40.92 27.51 -17.02
C GLY A 405 41.71 26.50 -16.19
N HIS A 406 43.03 26.63 -16.25
CA HIS A 406 44.01 25.87 -15.49
C HIS A 406 43.60 25.67 -14.02
N GLY A 407 43.12 24.47 -13.69
CA GLY A 407 42.92 24.00 -12.33
C GLY A 407 42.96 22.47 -12.30
N PRO A 408 43.69 21.84 -11.37
CA PRO A 408 43.71 20.39 -11.27
C PRO A 408 42.32 19.88 -10.90
N PHE A 409 41.90 18.79 -11.53
CA PHE A 409 40.66 18.05 -11.22
C PHE A 409 40.80 17.44 -9.82
N SER A 410 40.52 18.25 -8.81
CA SER A 410 40.66 17.84 -7.42
C SER A 410 39.45 16.97 -7.08
N ARG A 411 39.74 15.73 -6.69
CA ARG A 411 38.78 14.74 -6.17
C ARG A 411 38.26 15.25 -4.82
N GLY A 412 37.37 16.21 -4.85
CA GLY A 412 36.74 16.85 -3.69
C GLY A 412 35.31 17.23 -4.05
N ARG A 413 34.40 16.87 -3.16
CA ARG A 413 32.95 17.08 -3.24
C ARG A 413 32.59 18.52 -3.65
N GLU A 414 31.53 18.60 -4.46
CA GLU A 414 30.83 19.80 -4.95
C GLU A 414 31.51 20.62 -6.07
N GLY A 415 30.78 20.77 -7.17
CA GLY A 415 31.19 21.46 -8.39
C GLY A 415 31.28 22.98 -8.22
N ILE A 416 32.28 23.44 -7.48
CA ILE A 416 32.68 24.84 -7.44
C ILE A 416 34.07 24.96 -8.06
N ASN A 417 34.12 25.71 -9.18
CA ASN A 417 35.35 26.18 -9.80
C ASN A 417 36.13 27.04 -8.80
N SER A 418 37.31 26.58 -8.38
CA SER A 418 38.22 27.30 -7.49
C SER A 418 38.97 28.47 -8.14
N SER A 419 38.54 28.96 -9.31
CA SER A 419 39.08 30.17 -9.95
C SER A 419 38.30 31.45 -9.63
N PHE A 420 37.18 31.36 -8.89
CA PHE A 420 36.37 32.51 -8.51
C PHE A 420 36.01 32.47 -7.02
N GLN A 421 36.99 32.68 -6.12
CA GLN A 421 36.67 33.00 -4.73
C GLN A 421 37.75 33.86 -4.07
N ALA A 422 37.68 35.17 -4.33
CA ALA A 422 37.88 36.28 -3.40
C ALA A 422 37.82 37.59 -4.21
N GLN A 423 36.69 38.31 -4.13
CA GLN A 423 36.61 39.68 -4.61
C GLN A 423 36.56 40.58 -3.37
N ASP A 424 37.69 41.24 -3.08
CA ASP A 424 37.66 42.43 -2.22
C ASP A 424 37.33 43.65 -3.10
N GLY A 425 36.69 44.66 -2.52
CA GLY A 425 36.09 45.83 -3.20
C GLY A 425 37.06 46.77 -3.93
N ALA A 426 38.31 46.39 -4.17
CA ALA A 426 39.30 47.13 -4.95
C ALA A 426 39.89 46.17 -6.00
N GLY A 427 39.33 46.16 -7.21
CA GLY A 427 39.60 45.16 -8.26
C GLY A 427 41.03 45.11 -8.81
N GLY A 428 41.98 44.62 -8.03
CA GLY A 428 43.34 44.26 -8.45
C GLY A 428 43.59 42.76 -8.29
N GLN A 429 44.06 42.09 -9.34
CA GLN A 429 44.37 40.66 -9.35
C GLN A 429 45.78 40.40 -8.81
N LEU A 430 45.90 39.67 -7.70
CA LEU A 430 47.20 39.25 -7.16
C LEU A 430 47.78 38.06 -7.95
N PRO A 431 49.08 38.04 -8.29
CA PRO A 431 49.72 36.87 -8.88
C PRO A 431 49.94 35.77 -7.83
N CYS A 432 49.53 34.55 -8.12
CA CYS A 432 49.86 33.36 -7.31
C CYS A 432 51.32 32.96 -7.54
N CYS A 433 52.22 33.43 -6.68
CA CYS A 433 53.54 32.82 -6.53
C CYS A 433 53.39 31.45 -5.86
N SER A 434 53.48 30.37 -6.64
CA SER A 434 53.73 29.03 -6.09
C SER A 434 55.21 28.71 -6.22
N CYS A 435 56.01 29.15 -5.24
CA CYS A 435 57.32 28.59 -4.99
C CYS A 435 57.21 27.69 -3.75
N THR A 436 57.34 26.38 -3.95
CA THR A 436 57.76 25.43 -2.89
C THR A 436 59.13 25.90 -2.38
N PRO A 437 59.30 26.21 -1.07
CA PRO A 437 59.35 25.19 -0.02
C PRO A 437 58.80 25.68 1.34
N ALA A 438 57.69 25.13 1.82
CA ALA A 438 57.20 25.40 3.19
C ALA A 438 56.73 24.14 3.94
N GLN A 439 57.14 22.95 3.48
CA GLN A 439 56.74 21.68 4.07
C GLN A 439 57.88 20.94 4.80
N GLU A 440 59.12 21.44 4.77
CA GLU A 440 60.26 20.80 5.45
C GLU A 440 60.54 21.34 6.88
N VAL A 441 59.87 22.40 7.34
CA VAL A 441 60.17 22.99 8.67
C VAL A 441 59.25 22.47 9.80
N LYS A 442 58.30 21.57 9.52
CA LYS A 442 57.38 21.03 10.55
C LYS A 442 57.72 19.64 11.08
N ASN A 443 58.79 19.01 10.57
CA ASN A 443 59.25 17.70 11.05
C ASN A 443 60.48 17.77 11.95
N MET A 444 60.78 18.94 12.53
CA MET A 444 61.73 19.05 13.64
C MET A 444 61.06 19.72 14.84
N LYS A 445 60.39 18.90 15.65
CA LYS A 445 60.33 19.01 17.11
C LYS A 445 59.71 17.77 17.72
#